data_AF-A0A426W3J7-F1
#
_entry.id   AF-A0A426W3J7-F1
#
_cell.length_a   1.000
_cell.length_b   1.000
_cell.length_c   1.000
_cell.angle_alpha   90.00
_cell.angle_beta   90.00
_cell.angle_gamma   90.00
#
_symmetry.space_group_name_H-M   'P 1'
#
loop_
_entity.id
_entity.type
_entity.pdbx_description
1 polymer ?
#
loop_
_entity_poly.entity_id
_entity_poly.type
_entity_poly.pdbx_seq_one_letter_code
_entity_poly.pdbx_strand_id
1 'polypeptide(L)'
;MKILLALMAFGLSFFAHAGKFEPSLVVQTGQMRESDLIVRNITDLTSKKTCLTFYIRTSGTSPITHCYDAVSGFGANLNQVGHIKADDLVVRKLEDTKNGMFCLTAYVSTPGTSPAVDCYPNKQEFKDHMVESGHLREGDLDVRRIIDAGNMKTCLVAYITTKGTSPSLVCYDSPAGSKGGLYQSSYLKEGDLVVRKVLDTQSKKACLVTYVSTAGTSSHIYCYDE
;
A
#
# COMPACT_ATOMS: atom_id res chain seq x y z
N MET A 1 -34.36 -52.97 29.10
CA MET A 1 -34.60 -51.61 28.57
C MET A 1 -33.42 -50.74 29.02
N LYS A 2 -32.73 -50.08 28.08
CA LYS A 2 -31.39 -49.44 28.22
C LYS A 2 -30.30 -50.51 28.32
N ILE A 3 -29.40 -50.71 27.36
CA ILE A 3 -28.46 -49.75 26.77
C ILE A 3 -28.32 -50.12 25.29
N LEU A 4 -29.20 -49.55 24.46
CA LEU A 4 -29.16 -49.66 23.00
C LEU A 4 -28.81 -48.26 22.47
N LEU A 5 -27.61 -47.77 22.78
CA LEU A 5 -27.18 -46.40 22.43
C LEU A 5 -25.65 -46.22 22.37
N ALA A 6 -24.87 -47.31 22.32
CA ALA A 6 -23.41 -47.25 22.26
C ALA A 6 -22.82 -47.51 20.85
N LEU A 7 -23.64 -47.44 19.79
CA LEU A 7 -23.24 -47.84 18.43
C LEU A 7 -23.50 -46.77 17.34
N MET A 8 -23.68 -45.50 17.72
CA MET A 8 -23.84 -44.37 16.78
C MET A 8 -22.77 -43.26 16.91
N ALA A 9 -21.60 -43.56 17.49
CA ALA A 9 -20.55 -42.55 17.71
C ALA A 9 -19.20 -42.87 17.03
N PHE A 10 -19.21 -43.64 15.93
CA PHE A 10 -17.98 -44.02 15.21
C PHE A 10 -18.08 -43.91 13.68
N GLY A 11 -18.92 -43.01 13.17
CA GLY A 11 -19.23 -42.95 11.72
C GLY A 11 -19.29 -41.56 11.11
N LEU A 12 -18.71 -40.53 11.73
CA LEU A 12 -18.54 -39.22 11.09
C LEU A 12 -17.07 -38.85 11.11
N SER A 13 -16.29 -39.61 10.33
CA SER A 13 -15.05 -39.10 9.78
C SER A 13 -15.43 -37.86 8.97
N PHE A 14 -15.20 -36.68 9.52
CA PHE A 14 -15.17 -35.44 8.77
C PHE A 14 -14.12 -35.63 7.67
N PHE A 15 -14.56 -36.04 6.48
CA PHE A 15 -13.85 -35.75 5.26
C PHE A 15 -13.94 -34.24 5.10
N ALA A 16 -13.06 -33.52 5.81
CA ALA A 16 -12.62 -32.23 5.36
C ALA A 16 -12.05 -32.47 3.96
N HIS A 17 -12.89 -32.26 2.95
CA HIS A 17 -12.43 -32.10 1.58
C HIS A 17 -11.60 -30.81 1.63
N ALA A 18 -10.31 -30.95 1.97
CA ALA A 18 -9.31 -30.07 1.43
C ALA A 18 -9.50 -30.20 -0.09
N GLY A 19 -10.24 -29.26 -0.68
CA GLY A 19 -10.39 -29.17 -2.12
C GLY A 19 -9.00 -29.33 -2.71
N LYS A 20 -8.84 -30.27 -3.64
CA LYS A 20 -7.56 -30.50 -4.31
C LYS A 20 -7.03 -29.13 -4.72
N PHE A 21 -5.79 -28.82 -4.32
CA PHE A 21 -5.07 -27.67 -4.82
C PHE A 21 -5.05 -27.79 -6.34
N GLU A 22 -5.92 -27.04 -7.02
CA GLU A 22 -5.81 -26.85 -8.45
C GLU A 22 -4.64 -25.88 -8.65
N PRO A 23 -3.65 -26.22 -9.48
CA PRO A 23 -2.59 -25.29 -9.81
C PRO A 23 -3.21 -24.10 -10.52
N SER A 24 -3.51 -23.04 -9.77
CA SER A 24 -3.79 -21.73 -10.34
C SER A 24 -2.58 -21.38 -11.20
N LEU A 25 -2.80 -21.18 -12.50
CA LEU A 25 -1.75 -20.81 -13.44
C LEU A 25 -1.29 -19.38 -13.13
N VAL A 26 -0.48 -19.25 -12.08
CA VAL A 26 0.14 -18.01 -11.66
C VAL A 26 1.50 -17.93 -12.33
N VAL A 27 1.66 -16.97 -13.23
CA VAL A 27 2.86 -16.84 -14.08
C VAL A 27 3.49 -15.48 -13.88
N GLN A 28 4.81 -15.42 -13.71
CA GLN A 28 5.52 -14.16 -13.77
C GLN A 28 5.62 -13.73 -15.25
N THR A 29 5.04 -12.59 -15.57
CA THR A 29 4.96 -12.07 -16.95
C THR A 29 5.85 -10.83 -17.17
N GLY A 30 6.51 -10.32 -16.12
CA GLY A 30 7.49 -9.25 -16.27
C GLY A 30 8.23 -8.89 -14.99
N GLN A 31 9.21 -8.00 -15.12
CA GLN A 31 9.93 -7.39 -14.02
C GLN A 31 10.38 -5.98 -14.39
N MET A 32 10.24 -5.05 -13.45
CA MET A 32 10.88 -3.74 -13.46
C MET A 32 11.85 -3.67 -12.29
N ARG A 33 12.97 -2.96 -12.49
CA ARG A 33 13.93 -2.65 -11.43
C ARG A 33 14.29 -1.17 -11.47
N GLU A 34 14.04 -0.49 -10.36
CA GLU A 34 14.36 0.92 -10.16
C GLU A 34 15.24 1.06 -8.92
N SER A 35 16.56 1.12 -9.12
CA SER A 35 17.55 1.07 -8.04
C SER A 35 17.42 -0.21 -7.18
N ASP A 36 16.87 -0.05 -5.98
CA ASP A 36 16.65 -1.01 -4.92
C ASP A 36 15.20 -1.53 -4.90
N LEU A 37 14.27 -0.80 -5.52
CA LEU A 37 12.91 -1.26 -5.75
C LEU A 37 12.89 -2.27 -6.91
N ILE A 38 12.28 -3.42 -6.67
CA ILE A 38 11.94 -4.39 -7.70
C ILE A 38 10.43 -4.58 -7.71
N VAL A 39 9.86 -4.56 -8.92
CA VAL A 39 8.45 -4.85 -9.15
C VAL A 39 8.35 -6.06 -10.06
N ARG A 40 7.75 -7.14 -9.56
CA ARG A 40 7.44 -8.32 -10.36
C ARG A 40 5.98 -8.28 -10.76
N ASN A 41 5.75 -8.49 -12.05
CA ASN A 41 4.42 -8.63 -12.58
C ASN A 41 4.05 -10.12 -12.61
N ILE A 42 3.01 -10.46 -11.87
CA ILE A 42 2.47 -11.80 -11.69
C ILE A 42 1.05 -11.79 -12.22
N THR A 43 0.71 -12.73 -13.09
CA THR A 43 -0.64 -12.84 -13.63
C THR A 43 -1.28 -14.12 -13.13
N ASP A 44 -2.49 -14.01 -12.58
CA ASP A 44 -3.37 -15.14 -12.36
C ASP A 44 -4.27 -15.32 -13.58
N LEU A 45 -3.99 -16.34 -14.38
CA LEU A 45 -4.71 -16.62 -15.62
C LEU A 45 -6.17 -17.05 -15.35
N THR A 46 -6.44 -17.65 -14.19
CA THR A 46 -7.77 -18.15 -13.83
C THR A 46 -8.70 -17.01 -13.47
N SER A 47 -8.24 -16.10 -12.61
CA SER A 47 -9.03 -14.94 -12.17
C SER A 47 -8.91 -13.73 -13.09
N LYS A 48 -8.09 -13.81 -14.15
CA LYS A 48 -7.80 -12.72 -15.10
C LYS A 48 -7.30 -11.45 -14.39
N LYS A 49 -6.47 -11.65 -13.36
CA LYS A 49 -5.85 -10.56 -12.60
C LYS A 49 -4.41 -10.36 -13.00
N THR A 50 -4.00 -9.10 -13.04
CA THR A 50 -2.60 -8.69 -13.07
C THR A 50 -2.24 -8.18 -11.67
N CYS A 51 -1.19 -8.73 -11.09
CA CYS A 51 -0.70 -8.43 -9.75
C CYS A 51 0.72 -7.91 -9.83
N LEU A 52 0.96 -6.75 -9.23
CA LEU A 52 2.28 -6.18 -9.07
C LEU A 52 2.77 -6.48 -7.65
N THR A 53 3.89 -7.20 -7.56
CA THR A 53 4.57 -7.50 -6.30
C THR A 53 5.79 -6.61 -6.17
N PHE A 54 5.77 -5.73 -5.18
CA PHE A 54 6.80 -4.75 -4.90
C PHE A 54 7.65 -5.21 -3.73
N TYR A 55 8.96 -5.12 -3.85
CA TYR A 55 9.87 -5.37 -2.74
C TYR A 55 11.16 -4.59 -2.91
N ILE A 56 11.77 -4.25 -1.78
CA ILE A 56 13.09 -3.64 -1.75
C ILE A 56 14.12 -4.76 -1.65
N ARG A 57 15.19 -4.70 -2.45
CA ARG A 57 16.25 -5.72 -2.48
C ARG A 57 17.21 -5.57 -1.29
N THR A 58 16.67 -5.57 -0.07
CA THR A 58 17.43 -5.55 1.19
C THR A 58 16.85 -6.59 2.15
N SER A 59 17.64 -7.00 3.14
CA SER A 59 17.17 -7.97 4.14
C SER A 59 16.13 -7.36 5.08
N GLY A 60 15.25 -8.20 5.63
CA GLY A 60 14.26 -7.79 6.62
C GLY A 60 13.05 -7.04 6.05
N THR A 61 12.87 -6.99 4.73
CA THR A 61 11.70 -6.37 4.10
C THR A 61 10.70 -7.43 3.65
N SER A 62 9.41 -7.14 3.78
CA SER A 62 8.34 -7.95 3.23
C SER A 62 7.90 -7.39 1.87
N PRO A 63 7.54 -8.26 0.90
CA PRO A 63 6.90 -7.81 -0.33
C PRO A 63 5.46 -7.36 -0.05
N ILE A 64 4.96 -6.45 -0.89
CA ILE A 64 3.55 -6.08 -0.95
C ILE A 64 3.02 -6.38 -2.35
N THR A 65 1.84 -6.97 -2.44
CA THR A 65 1.20 -7.32 -3.71
C THR A 65 -0.10 -6.55 -3.87
N HIS A 66 -0.25 -5.88 -5.01
CA HIS A 66 -1.50 -5.23 -5.38
C HIS A 66 -2.00 -5.82 -6.70
N CYS A 67 -3.26 -6.27 -6.73
CA CYS A 67 -3.87 -6.93 -7.89
C CYS A 67 -5.03 -6.12 -8.44
N TYR A 68 -5.13 -6.03 -9.76
CA TYR A 68 -6.22 -5.39 -10.48
C TYR A 68 -6.61 -6.22 -11.71
N ASP A 69 -7.74 -5.88 -12.34
CA ASP A 69 -8.23 -6.56 -13.53
C ASP A 69 -7.29 -6.36 -14.72
N ALA A 70 -7.03 -7.46 -15.44
CA ALA A 70 -6.29 -7.40 -16.69
C ALA A 70 -7.21 -6.87 -17.81
N VAL A 71 -6.84 -5.74 -18.43
CA VAL A 71 -7.67 -5.07 -19.44
C VAL A 71 -7.40 -5.62 -20.84
N SER A 72 -6.13 -5.81 -21.19
CA SER A 72 -5.69 -6.15 -22.56
C SER A 72 -4.75 -7.36 -22.59
N GLY A 73 -5.30 -8.54 -22.26
CA GLY A 73 -4.50 -9.76 -22.09
C GLY A 73 -3.63 -9.72 -20.83
N PHE A 74 -2.69 -10.65 -20.70
CA PHE A 74 -2.00 -10.91 -19.44
C PHE A 74 -0.73 -10.07 -19.23
N GLY A 75 -0.48 -9.68 -17.99
CA GLY A 75 0.70 -8.92 -17.57
C GLY A 75 0.52 -7.39 -17.64
N ALA A 76 1.60 -6.68 -17.38
CA ALA A 76 1.72 -5.23 -17.22
C ALA A 76 2.90 -4.70 -18.04
N ASN A 77 2.79 -3.46 -18.51
CA ASN A 77 3.91 -2.74 -19.12
C ASN A 77 4.24 -1.50 -18.27
N LEU A 78 5.27 -1.66 -17.44
CA LEU A 78 5.60 -0.71 -16.36
C LEU A 78 6.63 0.33 -16.81
N ASN A 79 6.34 1.60 -16.52
CA ASN A 79 7.28 2.72 -16.62
C ASN A 79 7.29 3.54 -15.32
N GLN A 80 8.45 4.02 -14.88
CA GLN A 80 8.49 5.03 -13.82
C GLN A 80 8.21 6.40 -14.42
N VAL A 81 7.21 7.09 -13.90
CA VAL A 81 6.74 8.39 -14.42
C VAL A 81 6.81 9.51 -13.38
N GLY A 82 7.17 9.20 -12.14
CA GLY A 82 7.39 10.19 -11.08
C GLY A 82 8.30 9.65 -9.99
N HIS A 83 9.08 10.55 -9.38
CA HIS A 83 10.01 10.23 -8.30
C HIS A 83 10.20 11.44 -7.39
N ILE A 84 10.02 11.22 -6.09
CA ILE A 84 10.32 12.16 -5.02
C ILE A 84 11.29 11.46 -4.06
N LYS A 85 12.37 12.15 -3.69
CA LYS A 85 13.25 11.72 -2.61
C LYS A 85 13.37 12.85 -1.62
N ALA A 86 13.07 12.57 -0.36
CA ALA A 86 13.22 13.51 0.72
C ALA A 86 13.77 12.79 1.96
N ASP A 87 14.98 13.19 2.36
CA ASP A 87 15.77 12.48 3.37
C ASP A 87 15.94 11.00 2.98
N ASP A 88 15.51 10.08 3.86
CA ASP A 88 15.50 8.65 3.62
C ASP A 88 14.21 8.16 2.95
N LEU A 89 13.16 8.99 2.83
CA LEU A 89 11.93 8.59 2.16
C LEU A 89 12.09 8.70 0.64
N VAL A 90 11.73 7.62 -0.05
CA VAL A 90 11.65 7.56 -1.51
C VAL A 90 10.21 7.24 -1.90
N VAL A 91 9.65 8.03 -2.80
CA VAL A 91 8.32 7.82 -3.38
C VAL A 91 8.43 7.77 -4.90
N ARG A 92 7.88 6.73 -5.51
CA ARG A 92 7.89 6.53 -6.96
C ARG A 92 6.46 6.36 -7.46
N LYS A 93 6.17 6.94 -8.62
CA LYS A 93 4.94 6.73 -9.37
C LYS A 93 5.27 5.84 -10.56
N LEU A 94 4.64 4.68 -10.61
CA LEU A 94 4.77 3.72 -11.70
C LEU A 94 3.48 3.72 -12.53
N GLU A 95 3.61 3.62 -13.84
CA GLU A 95 2.52 3.52 -14.79
C GLU A 95 2.52 2.13 -15.42
N ASP A 96 1.41 1.42 -15.31
CA ASP A 96 1.09 0.28 -16.16
C ASP A 96 0.28 0.75 -17.37
N THR A 97 0.99 1.02 -18.46
CA THR A 97 0.41 1.47 -19.72
C THR A 97 -0.51 0.44 -20.36
N LYS A 98 -0.36 -0.85 -20.01
CA LYS A 98 -1.14 -1.95 -20.59
C LYS A 98 -2.52 -2.08 -19.96
N ASN A 99 -2.61 -1.86 -18.65
CA ASN A 99 -3.86 -2.00 -17.90
C ASN A 99 -4.43 -0.65 -17.43
N GLY A 100 -3.79 0.47 -17.77
CA GLY A 100 -4.28 1.80 -17.42
C GLY A 100 -4.29 2.02 -15.91
N MET A 101 -3.22 1.64 -15.22
CA MET A 101 -3.09 1.79 -13.77
C MET A 101 -1.87 2.63 -13.42
N PHE A 102 -2.00 3.49 -12.42
CA PHE A 102 -0.86 4.04 -11.70
C PHE A 102 -0.71 3.33 -10.36
N CYS A 103 0.52 3.16 -9.92
CA CYS A 103 0.84 2.71 -8.57
C CYS A 103 1.83 3.69 -7.96
N LEU A 104 1.43 4.30 -6.85
CA LEU A 104 2.35 5.03 -6.01
C LEU A 104 2.98 4.07 -5.01
N THR A 105 4.30 4.12 -4.89
CA THR A 105 5.03 3.30 -3.92
C THR A 105 5.93 4.19 -3.08
N ALA A 106 5.90 3.99 -1.77
CA ALA A 106 6.75 4.70 -0.82
C ALA A 106 7.58 3.68 -0.03
N TYR A 107 8.85 3.98 0.18
CA TYR A 107 9.74 3.17 1.01
C TYR A 107 10.81 4.06 1.64
N VAL A 108 11.40 3.60 2.74
CA VAL A 108 12.53 4.28 3.39
C VAL A 108 13.81 3.60 2.92
N SER A 109 14.87 4.33 2.59
CA SER A 109 16.13 3.77 2.08
C SER A 109 17.01 3.12 3.16
N THR A 110 16.41 2.67 4.27
CA THR A 110 17.09 1.97 5.35
C THR A 110 16.78 0.47 5.31
N PRO A 111 17.72 -0.43 5.65
CA PRO A 111 17.44 -1.86 5.70
C PRO A 111 16.27 -2.21 6.62
N GLY A 112 15.50 -3.23 6.25
CA GLY A 112 14.39 -3.74 7.07
C GLY A 112 13.05 -3.01 6.89
N THR A 113 12.93 -2.09 5.93
CA THR A 113 11.67 -1.37 5.67
C THR A 113 10.99 -1.89 4.40
N SER A 114 9.74 -2.31 4.53
CA SER A 114 8.92 -2.79 3.42
C SER A 114 8.34 -1.59 2.64
N PRO A 115 8.08 -1.72 1.34
CA PRO A 115 7.40 -0.67 0.60
C PRO A 115 5.90 -0.64 0.97
N ALA A 116 5.32 0.55 0.95
CA ALA A 116 3.88 0.76 0.92
C ALA A 116 3.45 1.08 -0.51
N VAL A 117 2.27 0.62 -0.93
CA VAL A 117 1.77 0.76 -2.29
C VAL A 117 0.29 1.07 -2.28
N ASP A 118 -0.10 2.04 -3.10
CA ASP A 118 -1.50 2.32 -3.44
C ASP A 118 -1.61 2.50 -4.95
N CYS A 119 -2.52 1.75 -5.59
CA CYS A 119 -2.72 1.79 -7.02
C CYS A 119 -4.12 2.30 -7.37
N TYR A 120 -4.20 3.11 -8.41
CA TYR A 120 -5.43 3.73 -8.87
C TYR A 120 -5.47 3.80 -10.41
N PRO A 121 -6.67 3.85 -11.02
CA PRO A 121 -6.80 3.97 -12.47
C PRO A 121 -6.08 5.21 -13.02
N ASN A 122 -5.42 5.04 -14.15
CA ASN A 122 -4.86 6.12 -14.97
C ASN A 122 -6.02 6.86 -15.65
N LYS A 123 -6.51 7.90 -14.99
CA LYS A 123 -7.46 8.88 -15.55
C LYS A 123 -6.73 10.20 -15.68
N GLN A 124 -5.65 10.22 -16.47
CA GLN A 124 -4.87 11.44 -16.62
C GLN A 124 -5.71 12.53 -17.29
N GLU A 125 -6.18 13.49 -16.50
CA GLU A 125 -6.95 14.64 -16.98
C GLU A 125 -6.03 15.75 -17.49
N PHE A 126 -4.84 15.88 -16.89
CA PHE A 126 -3.87 16.91 -17.23
C PHE A 126 -2.45 16.34 -17.25
N LYS A 127 -1.58 16.94 -18.07
CA LYS A 127 -0.15 16.63 -18.07
C LYS A 127 0.52 17.39 -16.91
N ASP A 128 0.54 16.76 -15.73
CA ASP A 128 1.23 17.28 -14.57
C ASP A 128 2.08 16.20 -13.89
N HIS A 129 3.06 16.64 -13.11
CA HIS A 129 3.98 15.80 -12.37
C HIS A 129 3.54 15.67 -10.92
N MET A 130 3.94 14.57 -10.30
CA MET A 130 3.76 14.36 -8.88
C MET A 130 4.63 15.36 -8.09
N VAL A 131 4.04 16.03 -7.09
CA VAL A 131 4.73 17.03 -6.25
C VAL A 131 4.46 16.81 -4.76
N GLU A 132 5.46 17.04 -3.92
CA GLU A 132 5.25 17.19 -2.48
C GLU A 132 4.64 18.56 -2.20
N SER A 133 3.52 18.58 -1.49
CA SER A 133 2.71 19.79 -1.30
C SER A 133 2.39 20.09 0.17
N GLY A 134 2.83 19.25 1.10
CA GLY A 134 2.67 19.47 2.53
C GLY A 134 3.48 18.47 3.34
N HIS A 135 3.89 18.88 4.53
CA HIS A 135 4.67 18.08 5.46
C HIS A 135 4.23 18.41 6.88
N LEU A 136 4.00 17.38 7.69
CA LEU A 136 3.68 17.47 9.11
C LEU A 136 4.66 16.58 9.86
N ARG A 137 5.35 17.15 10.85
CA ARG A 137 6.25 16.42 11.72
C ARG A 137 5.82 16.59 13.17
N GLU A 138 5.49 15.48 13.82
CA GLU A 138 4.94 15.46 15.17
C GLU A 138 5.67 14.41 16.02
N GLY A 139 6.72 14.85 16.70
CA GLY A 139 7.62 13.97 17.44
C GLY A 139 8.37 13.02 16.50
N ASP A 140 8.07 11.73 16.62
CA ASP A 140 8.64 10.64 15.81
C ASP A 140 7.83 10.34 14.54
N LEU A 141 6.64 10.93 14.39
CA LEU A 141 5.83 10.80 13.18
C LEU A 141 6.22 11.86 12.15
N ASP A 142 6.42 11.41 10.91
CA ASP A 142 6.55 12.24 9.71
C ASP A 142 5.42 11.89 8.73
N VAL A 143 4.65 12.89 8.30
CA VAL A 143 3.57 12.74 7.31
C VAL A 143 3.79 13.70 6.15
N ARG A 144 3.83 13.16 4.93
CA ARG A 144 3.97 13.94 3.71
C ARG A 144 2.73 13.84 2.85
N ARG A 145 2.33 14.97 2.29
CA ARG A 145 1.23 15.11 1.35
C ARG A 145 1.78 15.25 -0.05
N ILE A 146 1.45 14.29 -0.89
CA ILE A 146 1.90 14.19 -2.27
C ILE A 146 0.68 14.35 -3.18
N ILE A 147 0.78 15.27 -4.13
CA ILE A 147 -0.28 15.52 -5.10
C ILE A 147 0.13 14.91 -6.43
N ASP A 148 -0.76 14.11 -7.00
CA ASP A 148 -0.73 13.70 -8.40
C ASP A 148 -1.89 14.38 -9.13
N ALA A 149 -1.68 15.66 -9.45
CA ALA A 149 -2.74 16.55 -9.96
C ALA A 149 -3.26 16.06 -11.31
N GLY A 150 -2.40 15.43 -12.12
CA GLY A 150 -2.80 14.83 -13.38
C GLY A 150 -3.88 13.76 -13.24
N ASN A 151 -3.99 13.09 -12.08
CA ASN A 151 -5.00 12.06 -11.79
C ASN A 151 -6.01 12.48 -10.72
N MET A 152 -6.03 13.76 -10.31
CA MET A 152 -6.84 14.24 -9.19
C MET A 152 -6.67 13.40 -7.92
N LYS A 153 -5.45 12.93 -7.65
CA LYS A 153 -5.14 12.18 -6.44
C LYS A 153 -4.31 13.02 -5.49
N THR A 154 -4.63 12.92 -4.21
CA THR A 154 -3.73 13.28 -3.12
C THR A 154 -3.41 12.01 -2.36
N CYS A 155 -2.14 11.83 -2.03
CA CYS A 155 -1.63 10.70 -1.27
C CYS A 155 -0.95 11.18 0.00
N LEU A 156 -1.23 10.52 1.12
CA LEU A 156 -0.49 10.71 2.36
C LEU A 156 0.48 9.56 2.56
N VAL A 157 1.72 9.92 2.85
CA VAL A 157 2.77 8.98 3.26
C VAL A 157 3.09 9.27 4.70
N ALA A 158 2.90 8.31 5.58
CA ALA A 158 3.29 8.41 6.98
C ALA A 158 4.43 7.43 7.27
N TYR A 159 5.42 7.85 8.04
CA TYR A 159 6.45 6.94 8.55
C TYR A 159 6.97 7.41 9.89
N ILE A 160 7.51 6.48 10.67
CA ILE A 160 8.11 6.77 11.96
C ILE A 160 9.61 6.91 11.77
N THR A 161 10.23 7.92 12.34
CA THR A 161 11.68 8.16 12.20
C THR A 161 12.49 7.24 13.12
N THR A 162 12.11 5.98 13.22
CA THR A 162 12.83 4.92 13.93
C THR A 162 13.26 3.85 12.93
N LYS A 163 14.44 3.26 13.16
CA LYS A 163 15.03 2.29 12.22
C LYS A 163 14.13 1.07 12.02
N GLY A 164 14.10 0.56 10.79
CA GLY A 164 13.37 -0.66 10.44
C GLY A 164 11.85 -0.51 10.40
N THR A 165 11.33 0.72 10.34
CA THR A 165 9.90 0.97 10.21
C THR A 165 9.51 1.21 8.76
N SER A 166 8.46 0.53 8.31
CA SER A 166 7.92 0.72 6.98
C SER A 166 6.99 1.94 6.97
N PRO A 167 6.98 2.73 5.88
CA PRO A 167 5.96 3.74 5.72
C PRO A 167 4.59 3.08 5.54
N SER A 168 3.56 3.89 5.67
CA SER A 168 2.21 3.63 5.18
C SER A 168 1.84 4.68 4.15
N LEU A 169 0.98 4.29 3.21
CA LEU A 169 0.59 5.09 2.07
C LEU A 169 -0.89 4.90 1.82
N VAL A 170 -1.60 6.00 1.59
CA VAL A 170 -2.99 5.97 1.12
C VAL A 170 -3.21 7.13 0.15
N CYS A 171 -3.89 6.85 -0.95
CA CYS A 171 -4.29 7.80 -1.97
C CYS A 171 -5.81 7.94 -2.01
N TYR A 172 -6.29 9.17 -2.16
CA TYR A 172 -7.72 9.47 -2.29
C TYR A 172 -7.95 10.56 -3.34
N ASP A 173 -9.19 10.64 -3.82
CA ASP A 173 -9.61 11.68 -4.75
C ASP A 173 -9.53 13.06 -4.10
N SER A 174 -8.97 14.03 -4.81
CA SER A 174 -8.79 15.40 -4.33
C SER A 174 -8.72 16.39 -5.50
N PRO A 175 -9.33 17.58 -5.37
CA PRO A 175 -9.27 18.62 -6.40
C PRO A 175 -7.82 19.09 -6.64
N ALA A 176 -7.49 19.38 -7.90
CA ALA A 176 -6.14 19.75 -8.31
C ALA A 176 -5.63 21.05 -7.63
N GLY A 177 -4.34 21.07 -7.29
CA GLY A 177 -3.57 22.32 -7.11
C GLY A 177 -3.57 22.98 -5.73
N SER A 178 -4.00 22.31 -4.66
CA SER A 178 -4.02 22.90 -3.32
C SER A 178 -2.68 22.74 -2.57
N LYS A 179 -1.99 23.84 -2.21
CA LYS A 179 -0.78 23.79 -1.37
C LYS A 179 -1.09 23.78 0.13
N GLY A 180 -0.28 23.08 0.92
CA GLY A 180 -0.41 22.96 2.37
C GLY A 180 -1.47 21.96 2.81
N GLY A 181 -1.93 22.11 4.06
CA GLY A 181 -3.20 21.55 4.52
C GLY A 181 -3.16 20.48 5.60
N LEU A 182 -1.97 19.98 5.98
CA LEU A 182 -1.85 18.97 7.03
C LEU A 182 -1.78 19.61 8.42
N TYR A 183 -2.62 19.15 9.34
CA TYR A 183 -2.50 19.48 10.75
C TYR A 183 -2.93 18.32 11.65
N GLN A 184 -2.30 18.17 12.81
CA GLN A 184 -2.76 17.21 13.82
C GLN A 184 -3.87 17.86 14.66
N SER A 185 -5.05 17.25 14.65
CA SER A 185 -6.22 17.74 15.43
C SER A 185 -6.39 17.04 16.76
N SER A 186 -5.97 15.77 16.87
CA SER A 186 -6.02 15.03 18.12
C SER A 186 -4.93 13.97 18.21
N TYR A 187 -4.67 13.54 19.45
CA TYR A 187 -3.62 12.60 19.80
C TYR A 187 -4.09 11.72 20.97
N LEU A 188 -3.86 10.42 20.85
CA LEU A 188 -4.03 9.44 21.92
C LEU A 188 -2.73 8.64 22.04
N LYS A 189 -2.29 8.45 23.28
CA LYS A 189 -1.23 7.49 23.61
C LYS A 189 -1.66 6.66 24.80
N GLU A 190 -1.78 5.36 24.58
CA GLU A 190 -2.13 4.36 25.59
C GLU A 190 -1.02 3.32 25.64
N GLY A 191 -0.16 3.41 26.66
CA GLY A 191 1.06 2.61 26.73
C GLY A 191 2.00 2.91 25.55
N ASP A 192 2.24 1.89 24.72
CA ASP A 192 3.06 1.95 23.52
C ASP A 192 2.26 2.24 22.25
N LEU A 193 0.93 2.15 22.28
CA LEU A 193 0.08 2.51 21.15
C LEU A 193 -0.06 4.03 21.03
N VAL A 194 0.22 4.55 19.84
CA VAL A 194 0.03 5.94 19.47
C VAL A 194 -0.98 6.05 18.33
N VAL A 195 -1.95 6.95 18.48
CA VAL A 195 -2.92 7.30 17.45
C VAL A 195 -2.95 8.81 17.27
N ARG A 196 -2.73 9.28 16.04
CA ARG A 196 -2.76 10.70 15.68
C ARG A 196 -3.83 10.95 14.63
N LYS A 197 -4.75 11.88 14.88
CA LYS A 197 -5.71 12.35 13.87
C LYS A 197 -5.06 13.50 13.10
N VAL A 198 -4.67 13.22 11.86
CA VAL A 198 -4.15 14.19 10.90
C VAL A 198 -5.26 14.59 9.95
N LEU A 199 -5.44 15.88 9.76
CA LEU A 199 -6.43 16.43 8.83
C LEU A 199 -5.73 16.99 7.61
N ASP A 200 -6.17 16.57 6.42
CA ASP A 200 -5.90 17.26 5.16
C ASP A 200 -7.07 18.21 4.87
N THR A 201 -6.92 19.45 5.33
CA THR A 201 -7.91 20.52 5.16
C THR A 201 -8.25 20.83 3.71
N GLN A 202 -7.30 20.58 2.79
CA GLN A 202 -7.51 20.90 1.38
C GLN A 202 -8.37 19.85 0.69
N SER A 203 -8.21 18.58 1.09
CA SER A 203 -8.98 17.47 0.54
C SER A 203 -10.20 17.10 1.38
N LYS A 204 -10.44 17.80 2.50
CA LYS A 204 -11.50 17.49 3.50
C LYS A 204 -11.44 16.04 3.99
N LYS A 205 -10.22 15.57 4.26
CA LYS A 205 -9.98 14.22 4.76
C LYS A 205 -9.46 14.27 6.18
N ALA A 206 -9.96 13.34 6.99
CA ALA A 206 -9.40 12.99 8.28
C ALA A 206 -8.72 11.64 8.22
N CYS A 207 -7.49 11.55 8.71
CA CYS A 207 -6.67 10.34 8.68
C CYS A 207 -6.19 10.00 10.09
N LEU A 208 -6.48 8.78 10.53
CA LEU A 208 -5.90 8.20 11.74
C LEU A 208 -4.59 7.52 11.36
N VAL A 209 -3.49 8.05 11.87
CA VAL A 209 -2.17 7.42 11.78
C VAL A 209 -1.92 6.69 13.09
N THR A 210 -1.81 5.36 13.01
CA THR A 210 -1.59 4.49 14.16
C THR A 210 -0.23 3.83 14.07
N TYR A 211 0.46 3.69 15.19
CA TYR A 211 1.72 2.98 15.30
C TYR A 211 1.99 2.62 16.76
N VAL A 212 2.89 1.67 16.97
CA VAL A 212 3.44 1.37 18.29
C VAL A 212 4.76 2.11 18.43
N SER A 213 5.03 2.78 19.55
CA SER A 213 6.24 3.59 19.77
C SER A 213 7.44 2.72 20.20
N THR A 214 7.72 1.65 19.45
CA THR A 214 8.88 0.77 19.65
C THR A 214 9.70 0.71 18.36
N ALA A 215 10.90 0.13 18.42
CA ALA A 215 11.74 0.02 17.22
C ALA A 215 11.19 -1.08 16.29
N GLY A 216 11.16 -0.81 14.98
CA GLY A 216 10.72 -1.77 13.96
C GLY A 216 9.21 -1.86 13.75
N THR A 217 8.40 -1.07 14.47
CA THR A 217 6.94 -1.03 14.29
C THR A 217 6.54 -0.01 13.24
N SER A 218 5.85 -0.49 12.21
CA SER A 218 5.44 0.33 11.06
C SER A 218 4.15 1.10 11.37
N SER A 219 3.99 2.24 10.71
CA SER A 219 2.75 3.00 10.80
C SER A 219 1.64 2.37 9.96
N HIS A 220 0.39 2.71 10.26
CA HIS A 220 -0.78 2.42 9.44
C HIS A 220 -1.62 3.70 9.32
N ILE A 221 -2.21 3.94 8.15
CA ILE A 221 -3.10 5.08 7.91
C ILE A 221 -4.49 4.56 7.56
N TYR A 222 -5.51 5.16 8.17
CA TYR A 222 -6.89 5.02 7.74
C TYR A 222 -7.50 6.41 7.55
N CYS A 223 -8.01 6.71 6.36
CA CYS A 223 -8.62 8.01 6.05
C CYS A 223 -10.12 7.91 5.79
N TYR A 224 -10.86 8.95 6.16
CA TYR A 224 -12.29 9.12 5.96
C TYR A 224 -12.63 10.59 5.65
N ASP A 225 -13.85 10.84 5.16
CA ASP A 225 -14.36 12.19 4.88
C ASP A 225 -14.68 12.94 6.17
N GLU A 226 -14.36 14.25 6.20
CA GLU A 226 -14.77 15.17 7.27
C GLU A 226 -15.91 16.11 6.82
#